data_AF-A0A359B3S1-F1
#
_entry.id   AF-A0A359B3S1-F1
#
_cell.length_a   1.000
_cell.length_b   1.000
_cell.length_c   1.000
_cell.angle_alpha   90.00
_cell.angle_beta   90.00
_cell.angle_gamma   90.00
#
_symmetry.space_group_name_H-M   'P 1'
#
loop_
_entity.id
_entity.type
_entity.pdbx_description
1 polymer ?
#
loop_
_entity_poly.entity_id
_entity_poly.type
_entity_poly.pdbx_seq_one_letter_code
_entity_poly.pdbx_strand_id
1 'polypeptide(L)' 'MYSHPTIDDPYQYPTVYQFRPGDVVEHLLKPGVPAVIVSGPEQGLTGNKYRVRFPGGNVEIVSERNLT' A
#
# COMPACT_ATOMS: atom_id res chain seq x y z
N MET A 1 28.58 16.04 -31.66
CA MET A 1 27.20 15.56 -31.39
C MET A 1 27.20 14.97 -30.01
N TYR A 2 26.67 15.67 -29.02
CA TYR A 2 26.53 15.11 -27.67
C TYR A 2 25.24 14.29 -27.65
N SER A 3 25.40 12.97 -27.76
CA SER A 3 24.33 12.02 -27.47
C SER A 3 24.10 12.06 -25.96
N HIS A 4 23.03 12.72 -25.52
CA HIS A 4 22.53 12.49 -24.18
C HIS A 4 22.12 11.01 -24.12
N PRO A 5 22.66 10.21 -23.19
CA PRO A 5 22.13 8.87 -23.01
C PRO A 5 20.66 9.02 -22.69
N THR A 6 19.79 8.35 -23.46
CA THR A 6 18.42 8.09 -23.04
C THR A 6 18.58 7.36 -21.72
N ILE A 7 18.36 8.10 -20.64
CA ILE A 7 18.14 7.52 -19.33
C ILE A 7 16.87 6.70 -19.55
N ASP A 8 17.04 5.40 -19.84
CA ASP A 8 16.00 4.41 -19.65
C ASP A 8 15.62 4.57 -18.18
N ASP A 9 14.49 5.24 -17.95
CA ASP A 9 14.14 5.84 -16.67
C ASP A 9 14.47 4.88 -15.50
N PRO A 10 15.40 5.22 -14.60
CA PRO A 10 15.68 4.44 -13.39
C PRO A 10 14.54 4.53 -12.37
N TYR A 11 13.40 5.11 -12.74
CA TYR A 11 12.16 5.06 -12.01
C TYR A 11 11.41 3.75 -12.26
N GLN A 12 12.12 2.62 -12.18
CA GLN A 12 11.55 1.54 -11.37
C GLN A 12 11.46 2.10 -9.95
N TYR A 13 10.39 2.86 -9.68
CA TYR A 13 9.86 2.93 -8.33
C TYR A 13 9.81 1.48 -7.87
N PRO A 14 10.51 1.09 -6.78
CA PRO A 14 10.44 -0.28 -6.30
C PRO A 14 8.97 -0.58 -6.20
N THR A 15 8.54 -1.55 -7.01
CA THR A 15 7.14 -1.91 -7.23
C THR A 15 6.46 -1.76 -5.89
N VAL A 16 5.63 -0.71 -5.81
CA VAL A 16 4.89 -0.29 -4.61
C VAL A 16 4.52 -1.57 -3.89
N TYR A 17 4.82 -1.67 -2.59
CA TYR A 17 4.52 -2.85 -1.79
C TYR A 17 2.99 -3.00 -1.79
N GLN A 18 2.46 -3.59 -2.87
CA GLN A 18 1.06 -3.76 -3.15
C GLN A 18 0.65 -4.99 -2.38
N PHE A 19 0.60 -4.81 -1.07
CA PHE A 19 -0.42 -5.31 -0.19
C PHE A 19 -1.58 -5.97 -0.95
N ARG A 20 -1.58 -7.30 -0.93
CA ARG A 20 -2.55 -8.11 -1.65
C ARG A 20 -3.76 -8.36 -0.77
N PRO A 21 -4.97 -8.46 -1.35
CA PRO A 21 -6.12 -8.93 -0.59
C PRO A 21 -5.82 -10.32 0.01
N GLY A 22 -5.98 -10.46 1.31
CA GLY A 22 -5.61 -11.62 2.11
C GLY A 22 -4.34 -11.44 2.94
N ASP A 23 -3.51 -10.44 2.65
CA ASP A 23 -2.32 -10.17 3.46
C ASP A 23 -2.71 -9.70 4.86
N VAL A 24 -1.97 -10.18 5.86
CA VAL A 24 -2.06 -9.71 7.24
C VAL A 24 -1.08 -8.57 7.40
N VAL A 25 -1.60 -7.39 7.72
CA VAL A 25 -0.84 -6.16 7.96
C VAL A 25 -1.14 -5.63 9.34
N GLU A 26 -0.19 -4.94 9.94
CA GLU A 26 -0.42 -4.26 11.20
C GLU A 26 -0.62 -2.77 10.97
N HIS A 27 -1.58 -2.19 11.70
CA HIS A 27 -1.81 -0.75 11.64
C HIS A 27 -0.87 -0.03 12.63
N LEU A 28 -0.06 0.92 12.15
CA LEU A 28 0.92 1.65 12.97
C LEU A 28 0.32 2.35 14.21
N LEU A 29 -0.90 2.92 14.09
CA LEU A 29 -1.63 3.52 15.22
C LEU A 29 -2.35 2.52 16.15
N LYS A 30 -2.44 1.24 15.77
CA LYS A 30 -3.07 0.17 16.56
C LYS A 30 -2.09 -1.03 16.64
N PRO A 31 -0.92 -0.85 17.27
CA PRO A 31 0.08 -1.90 17.37
C PRO A 31 -0.49 -3.13 18.09
N GLY A 32 -0.15 -4.32 17.59
CA GLY A 32 -0.66 -5.59 18.09
C GLY A 32 -2.08 -5.96 17.65
N VAL A 33 -2.71 -5.18 16.76
CA VAL A 33 -3.99 -5.54 16.13
C VAL A 33 -3.75 -5.88 14.65
N PRO A 34 -3.61 -7.16 14.29
CA PRO A 34 -3.43 -7.56 12.90
C PRO A 34 -4.70 -7.26 12.11
N ALA A 35 -4.58 -6.65 10.94
CA ALA A 35 -5.67 -6.38 10.02
C ALA A 35 -5.44 -7.16 8.72
N VAL A 36 -6.50 -7.65 8.10
CA VAL A 36 -6.42 -8.40 6.84
C VAL A 36 -6.83 -7.49 5.71
N ILE A 37 -6.01 -7.38 4.68
CA ILE A 37 -6.35 -6.58 3.51
C ILE A 37 -7.52 -7.24 2.78
N VAL A 38 -8.58 -6.49 2.59
CA VAL A 38 -9.78 -6.95 1.87
C VAL A 38 -9.69 -6.55 0.40
N SER A 39 -9.22 -5.34 0.12
CA SER A 39 -9.12 -4.81 -1.24
C SER A 39 -8.29 -3.53 -1.30
N GLY A 40 -7.59 -3.29 -2.41
CA GLY A 40 -6.87 -2.05 -2.68
C GLY A 40 -5.77 -2.26 -3.73
N PRO A 41 -5.06 -1.20 -4.16
CA PRO A 41 -5.24 0.20 -3.78
C PRO A 41 -6.45 0.84 -4.47
N GLU A 42 -7.26 1.61 -3.72
CA GLU A 42 -8.39 2.35 -4.32
C GLU A 42 -7.90 3.52 -5.17
N GLN A 43 -8.10 3.42 -6.48
CA GLN A 43 -7.79 4.49 -7.43
C GLN A 43 -8.81 5.62 -7.30
N GLY A 44 -8.34 6.83 -7.03
CA GLY A 44 -9.18 8.03 -6.87
C GLY A 44 -9.05 8.72 -5.51
N LEU A 45 -8.33 8.12 -4.56
CA LEU A 45 -7.95 8.76 -3.31
C LEU A 45 -6.49 9.24 -3.40
N THR A 46 -6.16 10.38 -2.80
CA THR A 46 -4.78 10.86 -2.74
C THR A 46 -3.92 9.87 -1.97
N GLY A 47 -3.05 9.14 -2.69
CA GLY A 47 -2.15 8.12 -2.15
C GLY A 47 -2.71 6.69 -2.21
N ASN A 48 -1.84 5.70 -1.94
CA ASN A 48 -2.22 4.29 -1.91
C ASN A 48 -3.02 4.00 -0.64
N LYS A 49 -4.31 3.71 -0.78
CA LYS A 49 -5.19 3.34 0.33
C LYS A 49 -5.76 1.96 0.13
N TYR A 50 -5.73 1.17 1.19
CA TYR A 50 -6.18 -0.21 1.22
C TYR A 50 -7.32 -0.35 2.22
N ARG A 51 -8.33 -1.14 1.88
CA ARG A 51 -9.35 -1.60 2.82
C ARG A 51 -8.78 -2.76 3.60
N VAL A 52 -8.79 -2.63 4.91
CA VAL A 52 -8.34 -3.67 5.83
C VAL A 52 -9.47 -4.04 6.79
N ARG A 53 -9.55 -5.30 7.17
CA ARG A 53 -10.51 -5.88 8.10
C ARG A 53 -9.79 -6.27 9.38
N PHE A 54 -10.16 -5.66 10.47
CA PHE A 54 -9.66 -5.97 11.80
C PHE A 54 -10.37 -7.20 12.41
N PRO A 55 -9.77 -7.84 13.43
CA PRO A 55 -10.29 -9.04 14.12
C PRO A 55 -11.61 -8.86 14.88
N GLY A 56 -12.25 -7.70 14.80
CA GLY A 56 -13.61 -7.45 15.30
C GLY A 56 -14.68 -7.35 14.20
N GLY A 57 -14.33 -7.61 12.94
CA GLY A 57 -15.23 -7.41 11.79
C GLY A 57 -15.30 -5.96 11.29
N ASN A 58 -14.57 -5.03 11.91
CA ASN A 58 -14.47 -3.65 11.46
C ASN A 58 -13.62 -3.57 10.18
N VAL A 59 -14.15 -2.95 9.14
CA VAL A 59 -13.43 -2.67 7.89
C VAL A 59 -13.12 -1.18 7.82
N GLU A 60 -11.84 -0.83 7.75
CA GLU A 60 -11.38 0.56 7.64
C GLU A 60 -10.55 0.75 6.37
N ILE A 61 -10.61 1.95 5.78
CA ILE A 61 -9.73 2.35 4.68
C ILE A 61 -8.50 3.01 5.30
N VAL A 62 -7.34 2.40 5.09
CA VAL A 62 -6.08 2.79 5.71
C VAL A 62 -5.06 3.08 4.61
N SER A 63 -4.31 4.17 4.76
CA SER A 63 -3.22 4.50 3.86
C SER A 63 -2.06 3.50 4.03
N GLU A 64 -1.40 3.12 2.94
CA GLU A 64 -0.20 2.26 2.93
C GLU A 64 0.85 2.70 3.95
N ARG A 65 1.03 4.02 4.11
CA ARG A 65 1.98 4.61 5.06
C ARG A 65 1.69 4.29 6.53
N ASN A 66 0.48 3.82 6.83
CA ASN A 66 0.04 3.42 8.16
C ASN A 66 -0.02 1.90 8.33
N LEU A 67 0.41 1.14 7.34
CA LEU A 67 0.44 -0.32 7.34
C LEU A 67 1.91 -0.79 7.36
N THR A 68 2.18 -1.80 8.18
CA THR A 68 3.50 -2.43 8.36
C THR A 68 3.38 -3.94 8.36
#